data_AF-A0A453ADY2-F1
#
_entry.id   AF-A0A453ADY2-F1
#
_cell.length_a   1.000
_cell.length_b   1.000
_cell.length_c   1.000
_cell.angle_alpha   90.00
_cell.angle_beta   90.00
_cell.angle_gamma   90.00
#
_symmetry.space_group_name_H-M   'P 1'
#
loop_
_entity.id
_entity.type
_entity.pdbx_description
1 polymer ?
#
loop_
_entity_poly.entity_id
_entity_poly.type
_entity_poly.pdbx_seq_one_letter_code
_entity_poly.pdbx_strand_id
1 'polypeptide(L)'
;MVSAEVARNIVGIIGNVISFGLFLSPVPTFWRIYKAKDVEEFKPDPYLATLMNCLLWFFYGLPIVHPNSTLVLTINGIGLVIEGAYIIIFIIYAAKNTRG
;
A
#
# COMPACT_ATOMS: atom_id res chain seq x y z
N MET A 1 -21.47 23.14 17.47
CA MET A 1 -21.51 22.61 16.09
C MET A 1 -20.09 22.22 15.72
N VAL A 2 -19.87 21.00 15.20
CA VAL A 2 -18.54 20.57 14.72
C VAL A 2 -18.24 21.29 13.40
N SER A 3 -17.04 21.85 13.24
CA SER A 3 -16.65 22.49 11.97
C SER A 3 -16.31 21.43 10.91
N ALA A 4 -16.51 21.77 9.63
CA ALA A 4 -16.20 20.87 8.52
C ALA A 4 -14.73 20.42 8.51
N GLU A 5 -13.82 21.28 8.97
CA GLU A 5 -12.39 20.96 9.11
C GLU A 5 -12.13 19.88 10.16
N VAL A 6 -12.77 20.00 11.34
CA VAL A 6 -12.64 18.99 12.39
C VAL A 6 -13.20 17.65 11.92
N ALA A 7 -14.38 17.67 11.26
CA ALA A 7 -14.97 16.46 10.68
C ALA A 7 -14.04 15.80 9.64
N ARG A 8 -13.46 16.58 8.73
CA ARG A 8 -12.50 16.10 7.71
C ARG A 8 -11.27 15.45 8.35
N ASN A 9 -10.71 16.04 9.41
CA ASN A 9 -9.54 15.51 10.09
C ASN A 9 -9.86 14.19 10.82
N ILE A 10 -11.00 14.11 11.50
CA ILE A 10 -11.44 12.88 12.18
C ILE A 10 -11.61 11.74 11.17
N VAL A 11 -12.35 11.98 10.08
CA VAL A 11 -12.56 10.98 9.02
C VAL A 11 -11.24 10.59 8.37
N GLY A 12 -10.35 11.55 8.12
CA GLY A 12 -9.04 11.28 7.53
C GLY A 12 -8.16 10.39 8.42
N ILE A 13 -8.15 10.62 9.74
CA ILE A 13 -7.40 9.80 10.69
C ILE A 13 -7.96 8.38 10.75
N ILE A 14 -9.29 8.24 10.87
CA ILE A 14 -9.95 6.93 10.87
C ILE A 14 -9.63 6.18 9.57
N GLY A 15 -9.74 6.85 8.43
CA GLY A 15 -9.39 6.30 7.13
C GLY A 15 -7.93 5.82 7.07
N ASN A 16 -6.99 6.61 7.59
CA ASN A 16 -5.57 6.25 7.64
C ASN A 16 -5.35 4.95 8.45
N VAL A 17 -5.99 4.81 9.61
CA VAL A 17 -5.86 3.61 10.45
C VAL A 17 -6.41 2.37 9.74
N ILE A 18 -7.58 2.49 9.11
CA ILE A 18 -8.20 1.37 8.38
C ILE A 18 -7.35 0.98 7.17
N SER A 19 -6.91 1.96 6.37
CA SER A 19 -6.06 1.74 5.20
C SER A 19 -4.72 1.10 5.58
N PHE A 20 -4.13 1.49 6.72
CA PHE A 20 -2.92 0.85 7.22
C PHE A 20 -3.14 -0.63 7.52
N GLY A 21 -4.24 -0.98 8.19
CA GLY A 21 -4.63 -2.38 8.40
C GLY A 21 -4.85 -3.13 7.08
N LEU A 22 -5.47 -2.49 6.09
CA LEU A 22 -5.67 -3.07 4.76
C LEU A 22 -4.34 -3.38 4.06
N PHE A 23 -3.37 -2.47 4.08
CA PHE A 23 -2.04 -2.71 3.49
C PHE A 23 -1.27 -3.83 4.20
N LEU A 24 -1.52 -4.07 5.49
CA LEU A 24 -0.93 -5.19 6.22
C LEU A 24 -1.67 -6.52 6.02
N SER A 25 -2.87 -6.52 5.44
CA SER A 25 -3.65 -7.74 5.23
C SER A 25 -2.93 -8.83 4.41
N PRO A 26 -2.05 -8.52 3.43
CA PRO A 26 -1.30 -9.54 2.69
C PRO A 26 -0.05 -10.07 3.39
N VAL A 27 0.33 -9.56 4.57
CA VAL A 27 1.53 -10.02 5.31
C VAL A 27 1.55 -11.55 5.49
N PRO A 28 0.45 -12.23 5.89
CA PRO A 28 0.45 -13.69 6.01
C PRO A 28 0.74 -14.42 4.69
N THR A 29 0.25 -13.87 3.57
CA THR A 29 0.51 -14.40 2.22
C THR A 29 1.99 -14.29 1.87
N PHE A 30 2.60 -13.13 2.08
CA PHE A 30 4.03 -12.93 1.80
C PHE A 30 4.94 -13.68 2.77
N TRP A 31 4.49 -13.88 4.01
CA TRP A 31 5.16 -14.76 4.96
C TRP A 31 5.19 -16.20 4.46
N ARG A 32 4.08 -16.70 3.89
CA ARG A 32 4.03 -18.02 3.25
C ARG A 32 5.00 -18.11 2.07
N ILE A 33 5.01 -17.14 1.17
CA ILE A 33 5.97 -17.07 0.04
C ILE A 33 7.41 -17.13 0.57
N TYR A 34 7.73 -16.35 1.60
CA TYR A 34 9.06 -16.36 2.21
C TYR A 34 9.44 -17.71 2.82
N LYS A 35 8.49 -18.42 3.44
CA LYS A 35 8.73 -19.74 4.06
C LYS A 35 8.82 -20.86 3.03
N ALA A 36 7.93 -20.88 2.05
CA ALA A 36 7.92 -21.84 0.94
C ALA A 36 9.12 -21.65 0.01
N LYS A 37 9.69 -20.43 -0.03
CA LYS A 37 10.72 -20.01 -0.99
C LYS A 37 10.24 -20.11 -2.44
N ASP A 38 8.93 -20.04 -2.65
CA ASP A 38 8.20 -20.12 -3.90
C ASP A 38 7.00 -19.17 -3.82
N VAL A 39 6.62 -18.56 -4.94
CA VAL A 39 5.42 -17.75 -5.08
C VAL A 39 4.15 -18.58 -5.25
N GLU A 40 4.27 -19.91 -5.41
CA GLU A 40 3.15 -20.83 -5.58
C GLU A 40 2.22 -20.35 -6.72
N GLU A 41 0.90 -20.36 -6.52
CA GLU A 41 -0.09 -19.85 -7.48
C GLU A 41 -0.44 -18.37 -7.24
N PHE A 42 0.26 -17.68 -6.32
CA PHE A 42 0.00 -16.28 -6.03
C PHE A 42 0.39 -15.39 -7.21
N LYS A 43 -0.39 -14.33 -7.41
CA LYS A 43 -0.18 -13.37 -8.51
C LYS A 43 0.23 -11.99 -8.00
N PRO A 44 1.10 -11.27 -8.73
CA PRO A 44 1.56 -9.94 -8.33
C PRO A 44 0.59 -8.82 -8.71
N ASP A 45 -0.39 -9.10 -9.59
CA ASP A 45 -1.31 -8.12 -10.18
C ASP A 45 -1.97 -7.16 -9.17
N PRO A 46 -2.57 -7.62 -8.06
CA PRO A 46 -3.22 -6.70 -7.11
C PRO A 46 -2.24 -5.75 -6.43
N TYR A 47 -1.01 -6.20 -6.14
CA TYR A 47 0.01 -5.38 -5.50
C TYR A 47 0.55 -4.32 -6.47
N LEU A 48 0.74 -4.69 -7.75
CA LEU A 48 1.14 -3.74 -8.78
C LEU A 48 0.07 -2.66 -9.02
N ALA A 49 -1.20 -3.07 -9.12
CA ALA A 49 -2.32 -2.14 -9.26
C ALA A 49 -2.42 -1.20 -8.05
N THR A 50 -2.23 -1.72 -6.84
CA THR A 50 -2.29 -0.93 -5.60
C THR A 50 -1.10 0.02 -5.49
N LEU A 51 0.11 -0.41 -5.87
CA LEU A 51 1.28 0.47 -5.94
C LEU A 51 1.04 1.65 -6.91
N MET A 52 0.52 1.38 -8.11
CA MET A 52 0.20 2.43 -9.08
C MET A 52 -0.89 3.37 -8.56
N ASN A 53 -1.92 2.83 -7.90
CA ASN A 53 -2.95 3.65 -7.25
C ASN A 53 -2.36 4.56 -6.16
N CYS A 54 -1.50 4.02 -5.31
CA CYS A 54 -0.82 4.78 -4.26
C CYS A 54 0.08 5.87 -4.87
N LEU A 55 0.76 5.61 -6.01
CA LEU A 55 1.57 6.63 -6.68
C LEU A 55 0.72 7.81 -7.13
N LEU A 56 -0.44 7.54 -7.73
CA LEU A 56 -1.37 8.57 -8.19
C LEU A 56 -1.90 9.41 -7.03
N TRP A 57 -2.32 8.77 -5.93
CA TRP A 57 -2.84 9.47 -4.77
C TRP A 57 -1.76 10.18 -3.95
N PHE A 58 -0.54 9.63 -3.92
CA PHE A 58 0.61 10.31 -3.34
C PHE A 58 0.92 11.59 -4.12
N PHE A 59 0.97 11.50 -5.45
CA PHE A 59 1.15 12.67 -6.31
C PHE A 59 0.03 13.70 -6.10
N TYR A 60 -1.23 13.26 -6.06
CA TYR A 60 -2.37 14.13 -5.77
C TYR A 60 -2.25 14.81 -4.40
N GLY A 61 -1.79 14.11 -3.37
CA GLY A 61 -1.66 14.61 -2.01
C GLY A 61 -0.55 15.66 -1.81
N LEU A 62 0.33 15.87 -2.80
CA LEU A 62 1.38 16.87 -2.71
C LEU A 62 0.79 18.28 -2.60
N PRO A 63 1.31 19.16 -1.72
CA PRO A 63 0.76 20.50 -1.52
C PRO A 63 0.72 21.37 -2.78
N ILE A 64 1.61 21.11 -3.75
CA ILE A 64 1.65 21.80 -5.04
C ILE A 64 0.51 21.37 -5.98
N VAL A 65 -0.03 20.16 -5.80
CA VAL A 65 -1.14 19.61 -6.61
C VAL A 65 -2.47 19.84 -5.91
N HIS A 66 -2.57 19.46 -4.64
CA HIS A 66 -3.77 19.66 -3.83
C HIS A 66 -3.42 20.09 -2.40
N PRO A 67 -3.60 21.37 -2.05
CA PRO A 67 -3.36 21.87 -0.70
C PRO A 67 -4.22 21.15 0.35
N ASN A 68 -3.70 21.06 1.57
CA ASN A 68 -4.40 20.49 2.74
C ASN A 68 -4.77 18.99 2.64
N SER A 69 -4.09 18.23 1.77
CA SER A 69 -4.29 16.78 1.58
C SER A 69 -3.26 15.90 2.30
N THR A 70 -2.65 16.39 3.38
CA THR A 70 -1.54 15.71 4.08
C THR A 70 -1.90 14.29 4.50
N LEU A 71 -3.12 14.05 5.00
CA LEU A 71 -3.56 12.71 5.42
C LEU A 71 -3.69 11.72 4.26
N VAL A 72 -3.96 12.19 3.03
CA VAL A 72 -3.98 11.36 1.83
C VAL A 72 -2.55 11.08 1.38
N LEU A 73 -1.68 12.09 1.41
CA LEU A 73 -0.27 11.96 1.08
C LEU A 73 0.43 10.92 1.98
N THR A 74 0.21 10.99 3.30
CA THR A 74 0.87 10.12 4.27
C THR A 74 0.50 8.67 4.09
N ILE A 75 -0.80 8.35 3.99
CA ILE A 75 -1.24 6.96 3.91
C ILE A 75 -0.83 6.29 2.60
N ASN A 76 -0.91 7.01 1.49
CA ASN A 76 -0.46 6.49 0.20
C ASN A 76 1.05 6.37 0.14
N GLY A 77 1.80 7.25 0.80
CA GLY A 77 3.25 7.10 0.97
C GLY A 77 3.64 5.84 1.74
N ILE A 78 2.90 5.52 2.82
CA ILE A 78 3.07 4.25 3.54
C ILE A 78 2.71 3.06 2.64
N GLY A 79 1.60 3.15 1.91
CA GLY A 79 1.19 2.15 0.93
C GLY A 79 2.27 1.86 -0.12
N LEU A 80 2.92 2.91 -0.66
CA LEU A 80 4.02 2.75 -1.61
C LEU A 80 5.17 1.91 -1.05
N VAL A 81 5.54 2.14 0.20
CA VAL A 81 6.62 1.38 0.85
C VAL A 81 6.21 -0.08 1.06
N ILE A 82 4.99 -0.32 1.54
CA ILE A 82 4.49 -1.69 1.82
C ILE A 82 4.31 -2.48 0.53
N GLU A 83 3.60 -1.94 -0.46
CA GLU A 83 3.36 -2.59 -1.75
C GLU A 83 4.68 -2.78 -2.54
N GLY A 84 5.60 -1.82 -2.44
CA GLY A 84 6.95 -1.95 -2.99
C GLY A 84 7.69 -3.14 -2.38
N ALA A 85 7.62 -3.31 -1.05
CA ALA A 85 8.22 -4.46 -0.37
C ALA A 85 7.60 -5.79 -0.81
N TYR A 86 6.27 -5.85 -0.94
CA TYR A 86 5.56 -7.03 -1.45
C TYR A 86 6.02 -7.41 -2.86
N ILE A 87 6.07 -6.45 -3.79
CA ILE A 87 6.51 -6.70 -5.16
C ILE A 87 7.97 -7.17 -5.20
N ILE A 88 8.86 -6.57 -4.40
CA ILE A 88 10.26 -6.99 -4.31
C ILE A 88 10.37 -8.45 -3.82
N ILE A 89 9.65 -8.79 -2.75
CA ILE A 89 9.62 -10.17 -2.22
C ILE A 89 9.11 -11.13 -3.30
N PHE A 90 8.02 -10.78 -4.00
CA PHE A 90 7.45 -11.59 -5.06
C PHE A 90 8.48 -11.86 -6.16
N ILE A 91 9.14 -10.82 -6.67
CA ILE A 91 10.13 -10.94 -7.76
C ILE A 91 11.30 -11.84 -7.35
N ILE A 92 11.81 -11.70 -6.12
CA ILE A 92 12.93 -12.53 -5.61
C ILE A 92 12.56 -14.03 -5.65
N TYR A 93 11.36 -14.39 -5.20
CA TYR A 93 10.95 -15.80 -5.13
C TYR A 93 10.41 -16.35 -6.45
N ALA A 94 9.78 -15.53 -7.29
CA ALA A 94 9.36 -15.93 -8.63
C ALA A 94 10.55 -16.28 -9.53
N ALA A 95 11.62 -15.47 -9.49
CA ALA A 95 12.84 -15.71 -10.26
C ALA A 95 13.60 -16.98 -9.84
N LYS A 96 13.40 -17.44 -8.60
CA LYS A 96 13.99 -18.69 -8.10
C LYS A 96 13.24 -19.91 -8.65
N ASN A 97 11.91 -19.82 -8.78
CA ASN A 97 11.08 -20.90 -9.32
C ASN A 97 11.37 -21.14 -10.83
N THR A 98 11.60 -20.08 -11.61
CA THR A 98 11.92 -20.21 -13.05
C THR A 98 13.31 -20.79 -13.36
N ARG A 99 14.18 -20.92 -12.35
CA ARG A 99 15.54 -21.47 -12.49
C ARG A 99 15.67 -22.90 -11.95
N GLY A 100 14.60 -23.46 -11.37
CA GLY A 100 14.54 -24.81 -10.81
C GLY A 100 14.02 -25.83 -11.80
#